data_AF-A0A8G1IZ29-F1
#
_entry.id   AF-A0A8G1IZ29-F1
#
_cell.length_a   1.000
_cell.length_b   1.000
_cell.length_c   1.000
_cell.angle_alpha   90.00
_cell.angle_beta   90.00
_cell.angle_gamma   90.00
#
_symmetry.space_group_name_H-M   'P 1'
#
loop_
_entity.id
_entity.type
_entity.pdbx_description
1 polymer ?
#
loop_
_entity_poly.entity_id
_entity_poly.type
_entity_poly.pdbx_seq_one_letter_code
_entity_poly.pdbx_strand_id
1 'polypeptide(L)'
;MAGGQGYDVEPDALAQHGANLATDVGGVVDDAIEAGRATEGAGFNESYGVIISPIAFPVMEVVTANAMGAMESARSFIDALSQAVAGVAAAYDGVDAAIAEDLNKIAEEIN
;
A
#
# COMPACT_ATOMS: atom_id res chain seq x y z
N MET A 1 33.35 -22.97 -6.13
CA MET A 1 33.52 -22.06 -4.99
C MET A 1 32.14 -21.59 -4.60
N ALA A 2 31.67 -21.97 -3.42
CA ALA A 2 30.35 -21.56 -2.93
C ALA A 2 30.47 -20.11 -2.46
N GLY A 3 30.03 -19.18 -3.31
CA GLY A 3 29.82 -17.79 -2.92
C GLY A 3 28.67 -17.76 -1.91
N GLY A 4 28.94 -17.24 -0.72
CA GLY A 4 28.02 -17.28 0.41
C GLY A 4 26.64 -16.73 0.02
N GLN A 5 25.60 -17.52 0.29
CA GLN A 5 24.27 -16.96 0.47
C GLN A 5 24.40 -15.90 1.56
N GLY A 6 24.17 -14.64 1.20
CA GLY A 6 23.88 -13.56 2.15
C GLY A 6 22.63 -13.91 2.96
N TYR A 7 22.07 -12.95 3.70
CA TYR A 7 21.04 -13.14 4.73
C TYR A 7 19.69 -13.79 4.31
N ASP A 8 19.60 -14.52 3.19
CA ASP A 8 18.40 -15.13 2.61
C ASP A 8 17.28 -14.11 2.35
N VAL A 9 17.67 -12.84 2.21
CA VAL A 9 16.78 -11.75 1.84
C VAL A 9 16.95 -11.50 0.35
N GLU A 10 15.83 -11.48 -0.36
CA GLU A 10 15.75 -11.09 -1.78
C GLU A 10 15.17 -9.67 -1.86
N PRO A 11 16.02 -8.62 -1.93
CA PRO A 11 15.56 -7.22 -1.93
C PRO A 11 14.63 -6.93 -3.12
N ASP A 12 14.91 -7.52 -4.28
CA ASP A 12 14.06 -7.44 -5.47
C ASP A 12 12.66 -8.01 -5.22
N ALA A 13 12.57 -9.16 -4.54
CA ALA A 13 11.28 -9.77 -4.20
C ALA A 13 10.49 -8.92 -3.19
N LEU A 14 11.18 -8.29 -2.23
CA LEU A 14 10.57 -7.34 -1.29
C LEU A 14 10.06 -6.07 -2.00
N ALA A 15 10.87 -5.48 -2.87
CA ALA A 15 10.47 -4.31 -3.66
C ALA A 15 9.27 -4.62 -4.55
N GLN A 16 9.28 -5.78 -5.22
CA GLN A 16 8.16 -6.25 -6.02
C GLN A 16 6.91 -6.52 -5.17
N HIS A 17 7.06 -7.06 -3.97
CA HIS A 17 5.94 -7.27 -3.05
C HIS A 17 5.33 -5.95 -2.57
N GLY A 18 6.15 -4.94 -2.24
CA GLY A 18 5.67 -3.60 -1.90
C GLY A 18 4.91 -2.93 -3.05
N ALA A 19 5.40 -3.09 -4.28
CA ALA A 19 4.70 -2.59 -5.48
C ALA A 19 3.36 -3.30 -5.72
N ASN A 20 3.32 -4.63 -5.59
CA ASN A 20 2.07 -5.41 -5.73
C ASN A 20 1.07 -5.07 -4.64
N LEU A 21 1.52 -4.80 -3.41
CA LEU A 21 0.63 -4.39 -2.32
C LEU A 21 -0.05 -3.04 -2.64
N ALA A 22 0.72 -2.07 -3.15
CA ALA A 22 0.16 -0.78 -3.57
C ALA A 22 -0.78 -0.90 -4.77
N THR A 23 -0.46 -1.78 -5.73
CA THR A 23 -1.22 -1.89 -6.99
C THR A 23 -2.48 -2.74 -6.82
N ASP A 24 -2.33 -3.96 -6.29
CA ASP A 24 -3.42 -4.93 -6.23
C ASP A 24 -4.35 -4.64 -5.06
N VAL A 25 -3.79 -4.49 -3.84
CA VAL A 25 -4.60 -4.27 -2.64
C VAL A 25 -5.04 -2.80 -2.56
N GLY A 26 -4.14 -1.87 -2.89
CA GLY A 26 -4.50 -0.46 -3.00
C GLY A 26 -5.57 -0.21 -4.07
N GLY A 27 -5.44 -0.85 -5.25
CA GLY A 27 -6.42 -0.75 -6.33
C GLY A 27 -7.81 -1.24 -5.93
N VAL A 28 -7.93 -2.38 -5.24
CA VAL A 28 -9.23 -2.86 -4.74
C VAL A 28 -9.87 -1.90 -3.74
N VAL A 29 -9.07 -1.25 -2.88
CA VAL A 29 -9.56 -0.25 -1.94
C VAL A 29 -9.98 1.03 -2.67
N ASP A 30 -9.23 1.45 -3.69
CA ASP A 30 -9.57 2.61 -4.52
C ASP A 30 -10.88 2.37 -5.29
N ASP A 31 -11.07 1.18 -5.88
CA ASP A 31 -12.33 0.76 -6.52
C ASP A 31 -13.51 0.81 -5.54
N ALA A 32 -13.30 0.37 -4.29
CA ALA A 32 -14.32 0.40 -3.25
C ALA A 32 -14.69 1.84 -2.83
N ILE A 33 -13.70 2.74 -2.75
CA ILE A 33 -13.92 4.16 -2.47
C ILE A 33 -14.69 4.81 -3.63
N GLU A 34 -14.33 4.53 -4.88
CA GLU A 34 -15.03 5.05 -6.05
C GLU A 34 -16.48 4.56 -6.12
N ALA A 35 -16.71 3.27 -5.87
CA ALA A 35 -18.05 2.71 -5.77
C ALA A 35 -18.87 3.35 -4.65
N GLY A 36 -18.25 3.61 -3.48
CA GLY A 36 -18.89 4.32 -2.37
C GLY A 36 -19.33 5.73 -2.77
N ARG A 37 -18.43 6.51 -3.39
CA ARG A 37 -18.74 7.87 -3.88
C ARG A 37 -19.84 7.90 -4.93
N ALA A 38 -19.94 6.89 -5.78
CA ALA A 38 -21.02 6.78 -6.76
C ALA A 38 -22.41 6.66 -6.11
N THR A 39 -22.50 6.13 -4.89
CA THR A 39 -23.76 6.03 -4.13
C THR A 39 -24.20 7.33 -3.45
N GLU A 40 -23.28 8.29 -3.29
CA GLU A 40 -23.57 9.62 -2.73
C GLU A 40 -24.19 10.59 -3.75
N GLY A 41 -24.28 10.19 -5.02
CA GLY A 41 -24.85 10.99 -6.10
C GLY A 41 -26.36 11.22 -6.00
N ALA A 42 -26.81 12.38 -6.50
CA ALA A 42 -28.21 12.85 -6.46
C ALA A 42 -29.29 11.83 -6.90
N GLY A 43 -28.94 10.87 -7.77
CA GLY A 43 -29.87 9.84 -8.27
C GLY A 43 -30.31 8.81 -7.22
N PHE A 44 -29.51 8.52 -6.18
CA PHE A 44 -29.94 7.62 -5.10
C PHE A 44 -30.99 8.29 -4.22
N ASN A 45 -30.82 9.58 -3.96
CA ASN A 45 -31.66 10.39 -3.09
C ASN A 45 -33.04 10.66 -3.71
N GLU A 46 -33.09 10.93 -5.02
CA GLU A 46 -34.34 11.16 -5.76
C GLU A 46 -35.21 9.89 -5.89
N SER A 47 -34.58 8.71 -5.93
CA SER A 47 -35.27 7.43 -6.13
C SER A 47 -35.77 6.81 -4.82
N TYR A 48 -34.97 6.91 -3.75
CA TYR A 48 -35.24 6.25 -2.47
C TYR A 48 -35.79 7.18 -1.38
N GLY A 49 -35.59 8.50 -1.49
CA GLY A 49 -36.12 9.47 -0.52
C GLY A 49 -37.65 9.52 -0.44
N VAL A 50 -38.36 9.00 -1.45
CA VAL A 50 -39.83 8.88 -1.44
C VAL A 50 -40.32 7.60 -0.74
N ILE A 51 -39.49 6.55 -0.68
CA ILE A 51 -39.89 5.22 -0.18
C ILE A 51 -39.39 4.96 1.24
N ILE A 52 -38.21 5.45 1.59
CA ILE A 52 -37.59 5.21 2.89
C ILE A 52 -37.81 6.44 3.78
N SER A 53 -38.41 6.23 4.96
CA SER A 53 -38.72 7.25 5.98
C SER A 53 -37.67 8.38 6.09
N PRO A 54 -38.05 9.65 6.36
CA PRO A 54 -37.14 10.80 6.45
C PRO A 54 -35.99 10.67 7.47
N ILE A 55 -36.02 9.66 8.34
CA ILE A 55 -34.95 9.35 9.30
C ILE A 55 -33.89 8.40 8.69
N ALA A 56 -34.27 7.57 7.72
CA ALA A 56 -33.39 6.55 7.17
C ALA A 56 -32.23 7.15 6.35
N PHE A 57 -32.49 8.25 5.64
CA PHE A 57 -31.49 8.89 4.80
C PHE A 57 -30.31 9.47 5.62
N PRO A 58 -30.54 10.29 6.67
CA PRO A 58 -29.46 10.74 7.55
C PRO A 58 -28.67 9.61 8.21
N VAL A 59 -29.33 8.50 8.58
CA VAL A 59 -28.64 7.35 9.18
C VAL A 59 -27.74 6.66 8.15
N MET A 60 -28.20 6.50 6.91
CA MET A 60 -27.37 5.95 5.84
C MET A 60 -26.19 6.87 5.52
N GLU A 61 -26.38 8.20 5.45
CA GLU A 61 -25.27 9.13 5.25
C GLU A 61 -24.19 8.98 6.34
N VAL A 62 -24.58 8.89 7.61
CA VAL A 62 -23.62 8.71 8.71
C VAL A 62 -22.87 7.37 8.61
N VAL A 63 -23.57 6.29 8.25
CA VAL A 63 -22.95 4.97 8.07
C VAL A 63 -22.00 4.96 6.87
N THR A 64 -22.41 5.54 5.74
CA THR A 64 -21.59 5.65 4.54
C THR A 64 -20.35 6.51 4.79
N ALA A 65 -20.49 7.67 5.44
CA ALA A 65 -19.37 8.54 5.79
C ALA A 65 -18.34 7.82 6.69
N ASN A 66 -18.80 7.07 7.71
CA ASN A 66 -17.91 6.28 8.56
C ASN A 66 -17.22 5.16 7.78
N ALA A 67 -17.94 4.48 6.88
CA ALA A 67 -17.38 3.43 6.04
C ALA A 67 -16.32 3.99 5.08
N MET A 68 -16.59 5.12 4.44
CA MET A 68 -15.60 5.79 3.57
C MET A 68 -14.36 6.21 4.35
N GLY A 69 -14.52 6.82 5.53
CA GLY A 69 -13.37 7.20 6.36
C GLY A 69 -12.50 6.01 6.79
N ALA A 70 -13.12 4.85 7.03
CA ALA A 70 -12.39 3.61 7.30
C ALA A 70 -11.64 3.08 6.06
N MET A 71 -12.25 3.16 4.87
CA MET A 71 -11.60 2.79 3.60
C MET A 71 -10.41 3.69 3.26
N GLU A 72 -10.55 5.01 3.44
CA GLU A 72 -9.46 5.98 3.24
C GLU A 72 -8.31 5.74 4.24
N SER A 73 -8.63 5.41 5.49
CA SER A 73 -7.62 5.03 6.49
C SER A 73 -6.90 3.74 6.11
N ALA A 74 -7.62 2.74 5.59
CA ALA A 74 -7.02 1.49 5.10
C ALA A 74 -6.10 1.75 3.90
N ARG A 75 -6.50 2.64 2.98
CA ARG A 75 -5.68 3.03 1.82
C ARG A 75 -4.37 3.67 2.25
N SER A 76 -4.42 4.59 3.22
CA SER A 76 -3.24 5.25 3.79
C SER A 76 -2.31 4.24 4.49
N PHE A 77 -2.86 3.26 5.20
CA PHE A 77 -2.08 2.20 5.81
C PHE A 77 -1.36 1.31 4.78
N ILE A 78 -2.04 0.96 3.67
CA ILE A 78 -1.45 0.20 2.56
C ILE A 78 -0.28 0.96 1.94
N ASP A 79 -0.41 2.27 1.72
CA ASP A 79 0.69 3.11 1.22
C ASP A 79 1.89 3.11 2.18
N ALA A 80 1.63 3.29 3.49
CA ALA A 80 2.69 3.29 4.49
C ALA A 80 3.43 1.94 4.54
N LEU A 81 2.69 0.83 4.43
CA LEU A 81 3.27 -0.52 4.37
C LEU A 81 4.11 -0.74 3.11
N SER A 82 3.59 -0.32 1.94
CA SER A 82 4.33 -0.42 0.68
C SER A 82 5.64 0.37 0.74
N GLN A 83 5.60 1.60 1.28
CA GLN A 83 6.80 2.42 1.48
C GLN A 83 7.78 1.81 2.48
N ALA A 84 7.29 1.25 3.59
CA ALA A 84 8.14 0.59 4.58
C ALA A 84 8.86 -0.63 3.99
N VAL A 85 8.16 -1.47 3.22
CA VAL A 85 8.75 -2.64 2.56
C VAL A 85 9.79 -2.21 1.51
N ALA A 86 9.50 -1.19 0.70
CA ALA A 86 10.46 -0.64 -0.25
C ALA A 86 11.69 -0.03 0.45
N GLY A 87 11.50 0.65 1.58
CA GLY A 87 12.59 1.20 2.38
C GLY A 87 13.50 0.13 2.99
N VAL A 88 12.93 -1.02 3.39
CA VAL A 88 13.72 -2.17 3.86
C VAL A 88 14.55 -2.76 2.73
N ALA A 89 13.99 -2.93 1.52
CA ALA A 89 14.74 -3.41 0.36
C ALA A 89 15.93 -2.49 0.04
N ALA A 90 15.72 -1.16 0.00
CA ALA A 90 16.77 -0.19 -0.23
C ALA A 90 17.88 -0.20 0.85
N ALA A 91 17.53 -0.53 2.09
CA ALA A 91 18.51 -0.66 3.17
C ALA A 91 19.42 -1.88 2.97
N TYR A 92 18.88 -3.02 2.50
CA TYR A 92 19.68 -4.20 2.17
C TYR A 92 20.65 -3.90 1.01
N ASP A 93 20.16 -3.30 -0.07
CA ASP A 93 21.01 -2.92 -1.21
C ASP A 93 22.14 -1.97 -0.80
N GLY A 94 21.84 -1.02 0.08
CA GLY A 94 22.84 -0.07 0.60
C GLY A 94 23.93 -0.74 1.44
N VAL A 95 23.57 -1.72 2.27
CA VAL A 95 24.53 -2.50 3.07
C VAL A 95 25.40 -3.37 2.16
N ASP A 96 24.80 -4.06 1.19
CA ASP A 96 25.54 -4.91 0.25
C ASP A 96 26.52 -4.08 -0.60
N ALA A 97 26.10 -2.89 -1.06
CA ALA A 97 26.97 -1.96 -1.79
C ALA A 97 28.15 -1.48 -0.93
N ALA A 98 27.91 -1.13 0.34
CA ALA A 98 28.97 -0.70 1.25
C ALA A 98 29.98 -1.82 1.53
N ILE A 99 29.50 -3.05 1.75
CA ILE A 99 30.36 -4.22 1.95
C ILE A 99 31.18 -4.50 0.69
N ALA A 100 30.58 -4.43 -0.51
CA ALA A 100 31.28 -4.62 -1.77
C ALA A 100 32.37 -3.55 -2.00
N GLU A 101 32.10 -2.30 -1.64
CA GLU A 101 33.09 -1.21 -1.71
C GLU A 101 34.28 -1.46 -0.78
N ASP A 102 34.01 -1.83 0.48
CA ASP A 102 35.07 -2.11 1.46
C ASP A 102 35.92 -3.33 1.05
N LEU A 103 35.29 -4.39 0.52
CA LEU A 103 36.01 -5.55 0.00
C LEU A 103 36.87 -5.21 -1.22
N ASN A 104 36.40 -4.33 -2.12
CA ASN A 104 37.20 -3.87 -3.26
C ASN A 104 38.42 -3.04 -2.80
N LYS A 105 38.24 -2.14 -1.83
CA LYS A 105 39.37 -1.38 -1.25
C LYS A 105 40.43 -2.31 -0.66
N ILE A 106 40.00 -3.31 0.11
CA ILE A 106 40.91 -4.32 0.66
C ILE A 106 41.61 -5.11 -0.47
N ALA A 107 40.90 -5.47 -1.53
CA ALA A 107 41.48 -6.18 -2.67
C ALA A 107 42.52 -5.33 -3.42
N GLU A 108 42.30 -4.02 -3.54
CA GLU A 108 43.27 -3.07 -4.11
C GLU A 108 44.52 -2.90 -3.23
N GLU A 109 44.39 -2.97 -1.90
CA GLU A 109 45.54 -2.86 -0.98
C GLU A 109 46.41 -4.13 -0.92
N ILE A 110 45.85 -5.29 -1.28
CA ILE A 110 46.55 -6.59 -1.24
C ILE A 110 47.24 -6.92 -2.58
N ASN A 111 46.85 -6.26 -3.68
CA ASN A 111 47.46 -6.39 -5.01
C ASN A 111 48.62 -5.42 -5.22
#